data_AF-A0A3S0JEA7-F1
#
_entry.id   AF-A0A3S0JEA7-F1
#
_cell.length_a   1.000
_cell.length_b   1.000
_cell.length_c   1.000
_cell.angle_alpha   90.00
_cell.angle_beta   90.00
_cell.angle_gamma   90.00
#
_symmetry.space_group_name_H-M   'P 1'
#
loop_
_entity.id
_entity.type
_entity.pdbx_description
1 polymer ?
#
loop_
_entity_poly.entity_id
_entity_poly.type
_entity_poly.pdbx_seq_one_letter_code
_entity_poly.pdbx_strand_id
1 'polypeptide(L)'
;MKPALLPLLLGLFVSLPLAAQSSYTANQQVEVLWKERWYKATILSASAKTYKVHYDGYGSSWDETVPASRIRPLSSPGSPGKAALKYGKYGCSASRYVSGQYEYSPKGSFVLARNGTYAYYGFDKPSTGKFTVAASGVISFSGGYFNGGEATPMVDRENRYYVVFPNNPDNRWTCSWVAAK
;
A
#
# COMPACT_ATOMS: atom_id res chain seq x y z
N MET A 1 -38.81 -63.41 -13.10
CA MET A 1 -37.55 -63.25 -12.34
C MET A 1 -36.67 -62.23 -13.06
N LYS A 2 -36.33 -61.14 -12.35
CA LYS A 2 -35.30 -60.10 -12.55
C LYS A 2 -35.34 -59.14 -13.79
N PRO A 3 -35.14 -57.81 -13.60
CA PRO A 3 -35.43 -56.78 -14.60
C PRO A 3 -34.19 -55.96 -15.07
N ALA A 4 -34.42 -55.11 -16.09
CA ALA A 4 -33.78 -53.81 -16.36
C ALA A 4 -32.28 -53.81 -16.76
N LEU A 5 -31.67 -52.78 -17.34
CA LEU A 5 -31.86 -51.32 -17.24
C LEU A 5 -30.95 -50.65 -18.32
N LEU A 6 -31.45 -49.65 -19.07
CA LEU A 6 -30.63 -48.76 -19.91
C LEU A 6 -29.77 -47.84 -19.02
N PRO A 7 -28.52 -47.51 -19.38
CA PRO A 7 -27.76 -46.51 -18.65
C PRO A 7 -28.20 -45.10 -19.08
N LEU A 8 -28.62 -44.33 -18.08
CA LEU A 8 -28.90 -42.90 -18.13
C LEU A 8 -27.56 -42.15 -18.16
N LEU A 9 -27.28 -41.41 -19.24
CA LEU A 9 -26.14 -40.48 -19.31
C LEU A 9 -26.38 -39.29 -18.39
N LEU A 10 -25.66 -39.25 -17.26
CA LEU A 10 -25.66 -38.13 -16.32
C LEU A 10 -24.76 -37.01 -16.88
N GLY A 11 -25.37 -35.90 -17.30
CA GLY A 11 -24.65 -34.69 -17.72
C GLY A 11 -23.99 -33.98 -16.54
N LEU A 12 -22.68 -33.74 -16.64
CA LEU A 12 -21.90 -32.99 -15.66
C LEU A 12 -22.11 -31.49 -15.87
N PHE A 13 -23.07 -30.88 -15.16
CA PHE A 13 -23.16 -29.42 -15.06
C PHE A 13 -22.02 -28.92 -14.15
N VAL A 14 -20.94 -28.42 -14.77
CA VAL A 14 -19.89 -27.70 -14.04
C VAL A 14 -20.44 -26.33 -13.67
N SER A 15 -20.91 -26.18 -12.43
CA SER A 15 -21.27 -24.88 -11.87
C SER A 15 -20.00 -24.08 -11.57
N LEU A 16 -19.67 -23.09 -12.41
CA LEU A 16 -18.67 -22.09 -12.04
C LEU A 16 -19.27 -21.17 -10.96
N PRO A 17 -18.61 -20.95 -9.83
CA PRO A 17 -19.05 -19.95 -8.87
C PRO A 17 -18.89 -18.56 -9.50
N LEU A 18 -20.00 -17.84 -9.67
CA LEU A 18 -19.98 -16.44 -10.06
C LEU A 18 -19.38 -15.68 -8.86
N ALA A 19 -18.12 -15.25 -8.98
CA ALA A 19 -17.49 -14.39 -7.99
C ALA A 19 -18.40 -13.18 -7.75
N ALA A 20 -18.86 -13.02 -6.50
CA ALA A 20 -19.70 -11.90 -6.10
C ALA A 20 -18.99 -10.59 -6.48
N GLN A 21 -19.53 -9.89 -7.47
CA GLN A 21 -19.02 -8.60 -7.88
C GLN A 21 -19.41 -7.61 -6.78
N SER A 22 -18.47 -7.21 -5.94
CA SER A 22 -18.68 -6.25 -4.86
C SER A 22 -19.33 -4.99 -5.43
N SER A 23 -20.61 -4.75 -5.11
CA SER A 23 -21.33 -3.56 -5.55
C SER A 23 -20.95 -2.38 -4.65
N TYR A 24 -20.61 -1.24 -5.25
CA TYR A 24 -20.34 0.00 -4.51
C TYR A 24 -21.63 0.82 -4.35
N THR A 25 -21.74 1.60 -3.27
CA THR A 25 -22.90 2.46 -3.01
C THR A 25 -22.57 3.94 -3.21
N ALA A 26 -23.58 4.78 -3.48
CA ALA A 26 -23.40 6.23 -3.48
C ALA A 26 -22.82 6.73 -2.15
N ASN A 27 -22.03 7.80 -2.21
CA ASN A 27 -21.23 8.37 -1.13
C ASN A 27 -20.14 7.45 -0.55
N GLN A 28 -19.94 6.25 -1.10
CA GLN A 28 -18.83 5.40 -0.69
C GLN A 28 -17.51 5.97 -1.20
N GLN A 29 -16.53 6.03 -0.31
CA GLN A 29 -15.15 6.35 -0.66
C GLN A 29 -14.45 5.13 -1.27
N VAL A 30 -13.77 5.33 -2.40
CA VAL A 30 -13.10 4.30 -3.21
C VAL A 30 -11.76 4.81 -3.76
N GLU A 31 -11.00 3.90 -4.39
CA GLU A 31 -9.93 4.30 -5.30
C GLU A 31 -10.31 3.92 -6.73
N VAL A 32 -10.04 4.82 -7.68
CA VAL A 32 -10.33 4.66 -9.10
C VAL A 32 -9.04 4.69 -9.92
N LEU A 33 -8.87 3.70 -10.80
CA LEU A 33 -7.74 3.61 -11.70
C LEU A 33 -7.87 4.64 -12.82
N TRP A 34 -6.85 5.48 -13.00
CA TRP A 34 -6.73 6.44 -14.10
C TRP A 34 -5.26 6.49 -14.57
N LYS A 35 -5.01 6.28 -15.87
CA LYS A 35 -3.66 6.17 -16.47
C LYS A 35 -2.67 5.41 -15.58
N GLU A 36 -3.03 4.15 -15.28
CA GLU A 36 -2.20 3.20 -14.50
C GLU A 36 -1.99 3.57 -13.02
N ARG A 37 -2.59 4.65 -12.53
CA ARG A 37 -2.49 5.10 -11.14
C ARG A 37 -3.85 5.08 -10.45
N TRP A 38 -3.87 4.80 -9.16
CA TRP A 38 -5.08 4.81 -8.35
C TRP A 38 -5.25 6.16 -7.66
N TYR A 39 -6.43 6.75 -7.78
CA TYR A 39 -6.79 8.04 -7.20
C TYR A 39 -7.97 7.88 -6.26
N LYS A 40 -7.96 8.62 -5.14
CA LYS A 40 -9.12 8.64 -4.23
C LYS A 40 -10.31 9.27 -4.93
N ALA A 41 -11.47 8.69 -4.72
CA ALA A 41 -12.71 9.18 -5.29
C ALA A 41 -13.91 8.83 -4.41
N THR A 42 -14.99 9.57 -4.60
CA THR A 42 -16.30 9.31 -4.01
C THR A 42 -17.25 8.80 -5.10
N ILE A 43 -17.96 7.70 -4.83
CA ILE A 43 -19.05 7.23 -5.71
C ILE A 43 -20.20 8.24 -5.64
N LEU A 44 -20.52 8.90 -6.75
CA LEU A 44 -21.69 9.79 -6.84
C LEU A 44 -22.96 8.98 -7.09
N SER A 45 -22.89 7.97 -7.95
CA SER A 45 -24.01 7.09 -8.25
C SER A 45 -23.55 5.72 -8.76
N ALA A 46 -24.37 4.71 -8.51
CA ALA A 46 -24.17 3.34 -8.97
C ALA A 46 -25.25 2.95 -9.98
N SER A 47 -24.84 2.32 -11.07
CA SER A 47 -25.70 1.65 -12.05
C SER A 47 -25.30 0.18 -12.14
N ALA A 48 -26.09 -0.66 -12.81
CA ALA A 48 -25.88 -2.11 -12.84
C ALA A 48 -24.47 -2.56 -13.29
N LYS A 49 -23.75 -1.74 -14.08
CA LYS A 49 -22.42 -2.08 -14.62
C LYS A 49 -21.37 -0.98 -14.45
N THR A 50 -21.77 0.22 -14.06
CA THR A 50 -20.92 1.41 -14.05
C THR A 50 -21.20 2.28 -12.84
N TYR A 51 -20.21 3.10 -12.48
CA TYR A 51 -20.28 3.99 -11.34
C TYR A 51 -19.82 5.36 -11.76
N LYS A 52 -20.59 6.40 -11.41
CA LYS A 52 -20.14 7.78 -11.54
C LYS A 52 -19.28 8.11 -10.33
N VAL A 53 -18.09 8.64 -10.55
CA VAL A 53 -17.11 8.93 -9.50
C VAL A 53 -16.68 10.40 -9.54
N HIS A 54 -16.42 10.97 -8.37
CA HIS A 54 -15.79 12.27 -8.19
C HIS A 54 -14.40 12.08 -7.60
N TYR A 55 -13.35 12.57 -8.26
CA TYR A 55 -11.98 12.45 -7.76
C TYR A 55 -11.71 13.48 -6.64
N ASP A 56 -11.24 13.02 -5.48
CA ASP A 56 -11.01 13.89 -4.33
C ASP A 56 -9.94 14.95 -4.64
N GLY A 57 -10.26 16.23 -4.42
CA GLY A 57 -9.35 17.35 -4.68
C GLY A 57 -9.34 17.87 -6.12
N TYR A 58 -10.20 17.33 -6.99
CA TYR A 58 -10.38 17.77 -8.37
C TYR A 58 -11.76 18.38 -8.58
N GLY A 59 -11.89 19.26 -9.58
CA GLY A 59 -13.19 19.84 -9.95
C GLY A 59 -14.11 18.80 -10.59
N SER A 60 -15.43 19.05 -10.54
CA SER A 60 -16.45 18.16 -11.14
C SER A 60 -16.33 17.97 -12.66
N SER A 61 -15.54 18.81 -13.34
CA SER A 61 -15.16 18.61 -14.74
C SER A 61 -14.34 17.33 -14.98
N TRP A 62 -13.80 16.73 -13.91
CA TRP A 62 -13.08 15.46 -13.94
C TRP A 62 -13.94 14.25 -13.55
N ASP A 63 -15.22 14.44 -13.22
CA ASP A 63 -16.12 13.34 -12.88
C ASP A 63 -16.25 12.40 -14.07
N GLU A 64 -16.15 11.09 -13.81
CA GLU A 64 -16.15 10.06 -14.85
C GLU A 64 -17.13 8.94 -14.50
N THR A 65 -17.67 8.28 -15.52
CA THR A 65 -18.38 7.00 -15.35
C THR A 65 -17.44 5.85 -15.68
N VAL A 66 -17.11 5.02 -14.68
CA VAL A 66 -16.14 3.93 -14.81
C VAL A 66 -16.77 2.56 -14.56
N PRO A 67 -16.28 1.47 -15.18
CA PRO A 67 -16.69 0.12 -14.85
C PRO A 67 -16.18 -0.30 -13.47
N ALA A 68 -16.83 -1.29 -12.85
CA ALA A 68 -16.41 -1.86 -11.57
C ALA A 68 -14.93 -2.30 -11.55
N SER A 69 -14.39 -2.73 -12.69
CA SER A 69 -13.00 -3.19 -12.83
C SER A 69 -11.95 -2.09 -12.61
N ARG A 70 -12.34 -0.81 -12.69
CA ARG A 70 -11.47 0.34 -12.39
C ARG A 70 -11.63 0.84 -10.96
N ILE A 71 -12.42 0.16 -10.14
CA ILE A 71 -12.71 0.58 -8.77
C ILE A 71 -12.17 -0.48 -7.83
N ARG A 72 -11.56 -0.03 -6.74
CA ARG A 72 -11.27 -0.87 -5.58
C ARG A 72 -11.79 -0.18 -4.33
N PRO A 73 -12.11 -0.93 -3.26
CA PRO A 73 -12.42 -0.30 -1.98
C PRO A 73 -11.36 0.71 -1.62
N LEU A 74 -11.74 1.87 -1.07
CA LEU A 74 -10.76 2.81 -0.55
C LEU A 74 -9.95 2.03 0.47
N SER A 75 -8.69 1.81 0.13
CA SER A 75 -7.65 1.51 1.10
C SER A 75 -7.83 2.55 2.18
N SER A 76 -8.37 2.18 3.36
CA SER A 76 -8.64 3.14 4.45
C SER A 76 -7.45 4.09 4.55
N PRO A 77 -7.61 5.36 4.95
CA PRO A 77 -6.46 6.16 5.35
C PRO A 77 -5.83 5.45 6.56
N GLY A 78 -4.96 4.46 6.31
CA GLY A 78 -5.08 3.24 7.11
C GLY A 78 -4.74 1.87 6.51
N SER A 79 -4.66 1.63 5.20
CA SER A 79 -4.37 0.28 4.69
C SER A 79 -3.75 0.28 3.29
N PRO A 80 -2.45 0.60 3.13
CA PRO A 80 -1.70 0.04 2.01
C PRO A 80 -1.76 -1.47 2.19
N GLY A 81 -2.14 -2.19 1.13
CA GLY A 81 -2.34 -3.63 1.14
C GLY A 81 -1.29 -4.30 2.03
N LYS A 82 -1.78 -4.85 3.15
CA LYS A 82 -1.07 -5.39 4.32
C LYS A 82 0.36 -5.87 4.01
N ALA A 83 1.30 -4.95 3.81
CA ALA A 83 2.70 -5.28 3.71
C ALA A 83 3.09 -5.57 5.15
N ALA A 84 2.98 -6.85 5.52
CA ALA A 84 3.32 -7.31 6.85
C ALA A 84 4.72 -6.79 7.16
N LEU A 85 4.85 -5.98 8.21
CA LEU A 85 6.12 -5.37 8.56
C LEU A 85 7.20 -6.46 8.60
N LYS A 86 8.27 -6.26 7.82
CA LYS A 86 9.39 -7.18 7.82
C LYS A 86 10.47 -6.70 8.79
N TYR A 87 10.52 -7.30 9.96
CA TYR A 87 11.60 -7.04 10.91
C TYR A 87 12.97 -7.32 10.29
N GLY A 88 13.98 -6.55 10.72
CA GLY A 88 15.33 -6.61 10.17
C GLY A 88 15.83 -5.27 9.65
N LYS A 89 16.85 -5.32 8.79
CA LYS A 89 17.62 -4.16 8.34
C LYS A 89 16.99 -3.50 7.14
N TYR A 90 16.96 -2.16 7.15
CA TYR A 90 16.53 -1.31 6.05
C TYR A 90 17.67 -0.34 5.69
N GLY A 91 18.19 -0.43 4.47
CA GLY A 91 19.20 0.49 3.95
C GLY A 91 18.52 1.76 3.43
N CYS A 92 19.07 2.92 3.78
CA CYS A 92 18.47 4.21 3.47
C CYS A 92 19.33 5.03 2.52
N SER A 93 18.68 5.74 1.60
CA SER A 93 19.31 6.69 0.69
C SER A 93 18.45 7.96 0.57
N ALA A 94 19.10 9.11 0.49
CA ALA A 94 18.47 10.32 -0.02
C ALA A 94 18.66 10.39 -1.53
N SER A 95 17.69 10.98 -2.23
CA SER A 95 17.78 11.29 -3.65
C SER A 95 17.69 12.80 -3.85
N ARG A 96 18.62 13.37 -4.61
CA ARG A 96 18.59 14.77 -5.04
C ARG A 96 18.54 14.84 -6.56
N TYR A 97 17.68 15.70 -7.10
CA TYR A 97 17.66 15.97 -8.54
C TYR A 97 18.61 17.13 -8.84
N VAL A 98 19.67 16.85 -9.58
CA VAL A 98 20.73 17.80 -9.92
C VAL A 98 20.95 17.73 -11.43
N SER A 99 20.82 18.88 -12.10
CA SER A 99 21.15 19.03 -13.53
C SER A 99 20.57 17.96 -14.46
N GLY A 100 19.31 17.56 -14.26
CA GLY A 100 18.64 16.59 -15.12
C GLY A 100 18.80 15.12 -14.71
N GLN A 101 19.51 14.84 -13.61
CA GLN A 101 19.78 13.48 -13.14
C GLN A 101 19.44 13.34 -11.64
N TYR A 102 19.18 12.09 -11.22
CA TYR A 102 19.05 11.77 -9.80
C TYR A 102 20.39 11.30 -9.23
N GLU A 103 20.86 12.01 -8.22
CA GLU A 103 21.99 11.59 -7.39
C GLU A 103 21.47 10.91 -6.12
N TYR A 104 22.08 9.77 -5.78
CA TYR A 104 21.73 9.00 -4.59
C TYR A 104 22.86 9.09 -3.57
N SER A 105 22.52 9.52 -2.36
CA SER A 105 23.46 9.58 -1.25
C SER A 105 23.07 8.54 -0.20
N PRO A 106 23.96 7.60 0.16
CA PRO A 106 23.72 6.67 1.26
C PRO A 106 23.53 7.40 2.59
N LYS A 107 22.57 6.93 3.41
CA LYS A 107 22.23 7.51 4.71
C LYS A 107 22.22 6.46 5.83
N GLY A 108 23.08 5.45 5.70
CA GLY A 108 23.15 4.35 6.65
C GLY A 108 21.93 3.42 6.58
N SER A 109 21.57 2.84 7.72
CA SER A 109 20.47 1.88 7.81
C SER A 109 19.80 1.90 9.17
N PHE A 110 18.55 1.47 9.26
CA PHE A 110 17.93 1.16 10.55
C PHE A 110 17.52 -0.31 10.63
N VAL A 111 17.48 -0.85 11.84
CA VAL A 111 17.03 -2.22 12.12
C VAL A 111 15.79 -2.14 12.99
N LEU A 112 14.72 -2.82 12.59
CA LEU A 112 13.51 -3.00 13.39
C LEU A 112 13.54 -4.35 14.08
N ALA A 113 13.50 -4.34 15.42
CA ALA A 113 13.43 -5.56 16.21
C ALA A 113 11.98 -5.88 16.61
N ARG A 114 11.70 -7.18 16.83
CA ARG A 114 10.36 -7.68 17.18
C ARG A 114 9.83 -7.14 18.51
N ASN A 115 10.72 -6.72 19.40
CA ASN A 115 10.40 -6.13 20.69
C ASN A 115 9.96 -4.65 20.61
N GLY A 116 9.77 -4.09 19.41
CA GLY A 116 9.35 -2.69 19.22
C GLY A 116 10.48 -1.66 19.36
N THR A 117 11.74 -2.10 19.39
CA THR A 117 12.90 -1.20 19.39
C THR A 117 13.51 -1.08 17.99
N TYR A 118 14.07 0.10 17.69
CA TYR A 118 14.87 0.30 16.49
C TYR A 118 16.28 0.77 16.83
N ALA A 119 17.23 0.47 15.94
CA ALA A 119 18.60 0.99 15.98
C ALA A 119 18.97 1.55 14.60
N TYR A 120 19.44 2.80 14.58
CA TYR A 120 19.94 3.48 13.38
C TYR A 120 21.47 3.48 13.36
N TYR A 121 22.04 3.01 12.26
CA TYR A 121 23.45 2.81 11.97
C TYR A 121 23.90 3.77 10.86
N GLY A 122 23.95 5.06 11.19
CA GLY A 122 24.55 6.10 10.33
C GLY A 122 25.64 6.92 11.03
N PHE A 123 26.04 6.49 12.23
CA PHE A 123 27.08 7.11 13.06
C PHE A 123 27.98 6.02 13.64
N ASP A 124 29.09 6.41 14.26
CA ASP A 124 30.03 5.50 14.94
C ASP A 124 29.35 4.65 16.02
N LYS A 125 28.38 5.25 16.74
CA LYS A 125 27.53 4.56 17.71
C LYS A 125 26.08 4.55 17.22
N PRO A 126 25.39 3.42 17.26
CA PRO A 126 24.01 3.36 16.81
C PRO A 126 23.10 4.22 17.69
N SER A 127 22.19 4.94 17.06
CA SER A 127 21.14 5.69 17.76
C SER A 127 19.91 4.80 17.91
N THR A 128 19.40 4.65 19.13
CA THR A 128 18.32 3.70 19.44
C THR A 128 17.05 4.39 19.90
N GLY A 129 15.90 3.79 19.60
CA GLY A 129 14.61 4.23 20.09
C GLY A 129 13.55 3.14 19.97
N LYS A 130 12.29 3.54 19.96
CA LYS A 130 11.13 2.66 19.83
C LYS A 130 10.36 2.99 18.56
N PHE A 131 9.51 2.05 18.15
CA PHE A 131 8.56 2.28 17.08
C PHE A 131 7.23 1.60 17.35
N THR A 132 6.19 2.13 16.71
CA THR A 132 4.87 1.50 16.62
C THR A 132 4.46 1.38 15.16
N VAL A 133 3.58 0.43 14.85
CA VAL A 133 3.08 0.21 13.50
C VAL A 133 1.58 0.40 13.51
N ALA A 134 1.08 1.36 12.74
CA ALA A 134 -0.34 1.55 12.56
C ALA A 134 -0.93 0.42 11.70
N ALA A 135 -2.27 0.29 11.67
CA ALA A 135 -2.96 -0.63 10.75
C ALA A 135 -2.57 -0.38 9.28
N SER A 136 -2.17 0.86 8.96
CA SER A 136 -1.64 1.29 7.66
C SER A 136 -0.23 0.81 7.36
N GLY A 137 0.44 0.07 8.24
CA GLY A 137 1.85 -0.23 8.07
C GLY A 137 2.77 1.01 8.16
N VAL A 138 2.23 2.21 8.44
CA VAL A 138 3.04 3.38 8.79
C VAL A 138 3.73 3.08 10.11
N ILE A 139 5.04 3.32 10.12
CA ILE A 139 5.88 3.14 11.30
C ILE A 139 6.14 4.52 11.89
N SER A 140 5.77 4.73 13.15
CA SER A 140 6.07 5.96 13.89
C SER A 140 7.22 5.71 14.85
N PHE A 141 8.22 6.60 14.86
CA PHE A 141 9.44 6.47 15.65
C PHE A 141 9.44 7.40 16.86
N SER A 142 9.92 6.91 18.00
CA SER A 142 10.12 7.71 19.23
C SER A 142 11.48 7.43 19.86
N GLY A 143 12.12 8.49 20.37
CA GLY A 143 13.51 8.45 20.83
C GLY A 143 14.52 8.24 19.70
N GLY A 144 15.80 8.42 20.00
CA GLY A 144 16.89 8.27 19.04
C GLY A 144 16.86 9.27 17.88
N TYR A 145 17.57 8.95 16.80
CA TYR A 145 17.79 9.84 15.67
C TYR A 145 16.52 10.14 14.87
N PHE A 146 15.60 9.16 14.77
CA PHE A 146 14.32 9.33 14.09
C PHE A 146 13.19 9.80 15.02
N ASN A 147 13.50 10.37 16.19
CA ASN A 147 12.47 10.80 17.13
C ASN A 147 11.43 11.74 16.48
N GLY A 148 10.14 11.38 16.55
CA GLY A 148 9.06 12.12 15.92
C GLY A 148 8.95 11.92 14.40
N GLY A 149 9.69 10.95 13.87
CA GLY A 149 9.67 10.59 12.45
C GLY A 149 8.67 9.50 12.11
N GLU A 150 8.42 9.38 10.81
CA GLU A 150 7.53 8.38 10.24
C GLU A 150 8.18 7.68 9.03
N ALA A 151 7.90 6.39 8.89
CA ALA A 151 8.18 5.62 7.68
C ALA A 151 6.86 5.17 7.05
N THR A 152 6.53 5.78 5.92
CA THR A 152 5.31 5.52 5.15
C THR A 152 5.59 4.47 4.07
N PRO A 153 4.86 3.34 4.05
CA PRO A 153 5.09 2.28 3.07
C PRO A 153 4.79 2.76 1.65
N MET A 154 5.59 2.27 0.70
CA MET A 154 5.39 2.53 -0.71
C MET A 154 4.36 1.56 -1.30
N VAL A 155 3.32 2.12 -1.92
CA VAL A 155 2.14 1.35 -2.41
C VAL A 155 2.51 0.30 -3.46
N ASP A 156 3.56 0.54 -4.25
CA ASP A 156 3.99 -0.32 -5.36
C ASP A 156 5.18 -1.24 -5.01
N ARG A 157 5.76 -1.10 -3.81
CA ARG A 157 7.06 -1.71 -3.46
C ARG A 157 7.05 -2.23 -2.04
N GLU A 158 6.86 -3.53 -1.91
CA GLU A 158 6.91 -4.21 -0.62
C GLU A 158 8.23 -3.92 0.11
N ASN A 159 8.14 -3.77 1.43
CA ASN A 159 9.29 -3.55 2.31
C ASN A 159 10.14 -2.33 1.93
N ARG A 160 9.52 -1.32 1.31
CA ARG A 160 10.14 -0.03 1.01
C ARG A 160 9.31 1.10 1.63
N TYR A 161 10.01 2.04 2.26
CA TYR A 161 9.41 3.14 2.99
C TYR A 161 9.98 4.49 2.56
N TYR A 162 9.12 5.49 2.52
CA TYR A 162 9.53 6.89 2.60
C TYR A 162 9.69 7.27 4.07
N VAL A 163 10.87 7.73 4.46
CA VAL A 163 11.19 8.10 5.84
C VAL A 163 11.39 9.59 5.96
N VAL A 164 10.62 10.22 6.83
CA VAL A 164 10.69 11.66 7.16
C VAL A 164 10.82 11.79 8.67
N PHE A 165 11.65 12.71 9.13
CA PHE A 165 11.83 12.98 10.56
C PHE A 165 12.26 14.44 10.77
N PRO A 166 11.98 15.04 11.93
CA PRO A 166 12.18 16.48 12.17
C PRO A 166 13.60 16.97 11.87
N ASN A 167 14.61 16.16 12.19
CA ASN A 167 16.02 16.50 12.01
C ASN A 167 16.60 16.03 10.67
N ASN A 168 15.76 15.78 9.66
CA ASN A 168 16.20 15.30 8.35
C ASN A 168 16.59 16.48 7.43
N PRO A 169 17.88 16.70 7.13
CA PRO A 169 18.29 17.78 6.22
C PRO A 169 17.90 17.53 4.75
N ASP A 170 17.60 16.28 4.38
CA ASP A 170 17.27 15.92 3.00
C ASP A 170 15.75 15.89 2.73
N ASN A 171 14.93 16.32 3.68
CA ASN A 171 13.46 16.29 3.70
C ASN A 171 12.82 14.89 3.66
N ARG A 172 13.35 13.94 2.88
CA ARG A 172 12.82 12.58 2.76
C ARG A 172 13.87 11.58 2.31
N TRP A 173 13.94 10.44 2.99
CA TRP A 173 14.75 9.29 2.58
C TRP A 173 13.89 8.18 2.02
N THR A 174 14.48 7.34 1.18
CA THR A 174 13.90 6.06 0.75
C THR A 174 14.68 4.95 1.42
N CYS A 175 13.99 4.07 2.14
CA CYS A 175 14.61 2.96 2.85
C CYS A 175 14.01 1.62 2.41
N SER A 176 14.85 0.67 2.03
CA SER A 176 14.44 -0.65 1.52
C SER A 176 14.98 -1.76 2.40
N TRP A 177 14.18 -2.80 2.64
CA TRP A 177 14.63 -3.96 3.38
C TRP A 177 15.83 -4.62 2.70
N VAL A 178 16.81 -5.02 3.51
CA VAL A 178 18.04 -5.66 3.06
C VAL A 178 18.03 -7.08 3.60
N ALA A 179 18.14 -8.05 2.69
CA ALA A 179 18.27 -9.45 3.08
C ALA A 179 19.52 -9.67 3.92
N ALA A 180 19.38 -10.45 4.98
CA ALA A 180 20.54 -11.08 5.60
C ALA A 180 21.17 -11.99 4.52
N LYS A 181 22.46 -11.81 4.27
CA LYS A 181 23.26 -12.74 3.47
C LYS A 181 23.51 -14.01 4.27
#